data_AF-A0AAU4SLQ7-F1
#
_entry.id   AF-A0AAU4SLQ7-F1
#
_cell.length_a   1.000
_cell.length_b   1.000
_cell.length_c   1.000
_cell.angle_alpha   90.00
_cell.angle_beta   90.00
_cell.angle_gamma   90.00
#
_symmetry.space_group_name_H-M   'P 1'
#
loop_
_entity.id
_entity.type
_entity.pdbx_description
1 polymer ?
#
loop_
_entity_poly.entity_id
_entity_poly.type
_entity_poly.pdbx_seq_one_letter_code
_entity_poly.pdbx_strand_id
1 'polypeptide(L)'
;MSDLVFGLDTFGDVPDDDSGTPVSDAQAIRQVVDEAVLAEETGVDVLALGEHHHPEFAISSPETVLTGIATRTNRIRLPSGVTE
;
A
#
# COMPACT_ATOMS: atom_id res chain seq x y z
N MET A 1 -2.53 28.70 9.12
CA MET A 1 -1.53 27.62 9.08
C MET A 1 -1.97 26.70 7.98
N SER A 2 -1.11 26.38 7.02
CA SER A 2 -1.38 25.25 6.13
C SER A 2 -1.34 23.99 6.98
N ASP A 3 -2.36 23.15 6.90
CA ASP A 3 -2.34 21.84 7.54
C ASP A 3 -1.22 21.02 6.90
N LEU A 4 -0.22 20.63 7.70
CA LEU A 4 0.83 19.71 7.25
C LEU A 4 0.19 18.34 6.99
N VAL A 5 0.57 17.72 5.89
CA VAL A 5 0.12 16.39 5.47
C VAL A 5 1.32 15.46 5.53
N PHE A 6 1.21 14.36 6.26
CA PHE A 6 2.24 13.33 6.32
C PHE A 6 1.74 12.06 5.63
N GLY A 7 2.46 11.62 4.60
CA GLY A 7 2.12 10.46 3.78
C GLY A 7 3.18 9.38 3.80
N LEU A 8 2.77 8.18 3.42
CA LEU A 8 3.61 7.02 3.14
C LEU A 8 3.40 6.59 1.68
N ASP A 9 4.41 5.94 1.10
CA ASP A 9 4.33 5.32 -0.21
C ASP A 9 5.01 3.94 -0.22
N THR A 10 4.55 3.06 -1.11
CA THR A 10 5.15 1.75 -1.36
C THR A 10 4.87 1.27 -2.77
N PHE A 11 5.71 0.37 -3.28
CA PHE A 11 5.51 -0.37 -4.52
C PHE A 11 4.89 -1.76 -4.29
N GLY A 12 4.60 -2.11 -3.04
CA GLY A 12 4.11 -3.43 -2.67
C GLY A 12 5.15 -4.51 -2.91
N ASP A 13 6.38 -4.25 -2.47
CA ASP A 13 7.48 -5.22 -2.43
C ASP A 13 6.98 -6.55 -1.86
N VAL A 14 7.48 -7.67 -2.40
CA VAL A 14 7.20 -9.00 -1.85
C VAL A 14 8.17 -9.26 -0.70
N PRO A 15 7.74 -9.20 0.58
CA PRO A 15 8.63 -9.44 1.70
C PRO A 15 8.95 -10.93 1.86
N ASP A 16 10.06 -11.22 2.52
CA ASP A 16 10.35 -12.54 3.06
C ASP A 16 9.55 -12.80 4.34
N ASP A 17 9.15 -14.05 4.56
CA ASP A 17 8.64 -14.51 5.84
C ASP A 17 9.75 -14.74 6.87
N ASP A 18 9.39 -15.17 8.09
CA ASP A 18 10.35 -15.45 9.18
C ASP A 18 11.36 -16.56 8.84
N SER A 19 11.12 -17.34 7.78
CA SER A 19 12.06 -18.36 7.28
C SER A 19 13.02 -17.84 6.22
N GLY A 20 12.86 -16.58 5.79
CA GLY A 20 13.62 -15.97 4.69
C GLY A 20 13.11 -16.38 3.31
N THR A 21 11.85 -16.81 3.20
CA THR A 21 11.22 -17.17 1.93
C THR A 21 10.25 -16.08 1.49
N PRO A 22 10.26 -15.64 0.21
CA PRO A 22 9.30 -14.66 -0.27
C PRO A 22 7.86 -15.14 -0.07
N VAL A 23 7.01 -14.27 0.44
CA VAL A 23 5.58 -14.55 0.52
C VAL A 23 4.95 -14.54 -0.87
N SER A 24 3.75 -15.10 -1.02
CA SER A 24 3.00 -14.95 -2.29
C SER A 24 2.55 -13.51 -2.50
N ASP A 25 2.42 -13.05 -3.75
CA ASP A 25 1.88 -11.73 -4.10
C ASP A 25 0.53 -11.44 -3.43
N ALA A 26 -0.35 -12.45 -3.37
CA ALA A 26 -1.64 -12.33 -2.69
C ALA A 26 -1.51 -12.05 -1.19
N GLN A 27 -0.44 -12.53 -0.57
CA GLN A 27 -0.14 -12.26 0.84
C GLN A 27 0.48 -10.87 1.00
N ALA A 28 1.41 -10.48 0.14
CA ALA A 28 1.98 -9.13 0.11
C ALA A 28 0.88 -8.07 -0.06
N ILE A 29 -0.06 -8.25 -1.01
CA ILE A 29 -1.20 -7.35 -1.19
C ILE A 29 -2.07 -7.26 0.07
N ARG A 30 -2.33 -8.40 0.75
CA ARG A 30 -3.09 -8.39 2.01
C ARG A 30 -2.36 -7.64 3.12
N GLN A 31 -1.04 -7.79 3.20
CA GLN A 31 -0.21 -7.05 4.15
C GLN A 31 -0.26 -5.54 3.87
N VAL A 32 -0.15 -5.11 2.60
CA VAL A 32 -0.32 -3.69 2.21
C VAL A 32 -1.70 -3.15 2.61
N VAL A 33 -2.77 -3.95 2.49
CA VAL A 33 -4.10 -3.55 2.96
C VAL A 33 -4.13 -3.38 4.47
N ASP A 34 -3.52 -4.29 5.23
CA ASP A 34 -3.45 -4.21 6.69
C ASP A 34 -2.57 -3.03 7.15
N GLU A 35 -1.47 -2.75 6.44
CA GLU A 35 -0.61 -1.57 6.64
C GLU A 35 -1.37 -0.27 6.39
N ALA A 36 -2.24 -0.22 5.38
CA ALA A 36 -3.07 0.95 5.11
C ALA A 36 -4.08 1.25 6.23
N VAL A 37 -4.68 0.18 6.79
CA VAL A 37 -5.56 0.30 7.96
C VAL A 37 -4.76 0.82 9.16
N LEU A 38 -3.58 0.28 9.41
CA LEU A 38 -2.71 0.73 10.50
C LEU A 38 -2.24 2.19 10.30
N ALA A 39 -1.91 2.58 9.08
CA ALA A 39 -1.56 3.95 8.73
C ALA A 39 -2.71 4.91 9.04
N GLU A 40 -3.94 4.55 8.70
CA GLU A 40 -5.13 5.35 9.04
C GLU A 40 -5.30 5.49 10.57
N GLU A 41 -5.24 4.37 11.29
CA GLU A 41 -5.41 4.30 12.75
C GLU A 41 -4.35 5.11 13.52
N THR A 42 -3.14 5.20 12.97
CA THR A 42 -2.02 5.94 13.57
C THR A 42 -1.97 7.42 13.17
N GLY A 43 -2.86 7.86 12.27
CA GLY A 43 -2.99 9.28 11.90
C GLY A 43 -2.26 9.69 10.62
N VAL A 44 -1.76 8.76 9.81
CA VAL A 44 -1.15 9.05 8.49
C VAL A 44 -2.22 9.58 7.54
N ASP A 45 -1.91 10.65 6.81
CA ASP A 45 -2.91 11.34 5.98
C ASP A 45 -3.06 10.75 4.58
N VAL A 46 -2.02 10.12 4.06
CA VAL A 46 -1.94 9.61 2.68
C VAL A 46 -1.19 8.29 2.65
N LEU A 47 -1.71 7.31 1.91
CA LEU A 47 -0.95 6.14 1.46
C LEU A 47 -0.99 6.10 -0.07
N ALA A 48 0.17 6.22 -0.71
CA ALA A 48 0.30 6.13 -2.15
C ALA A 48 0.84 4.75 -2.58
N LEU A 49 0.25 4.15 -3.61
CA LEU A 49 0.73 2.89 -4.18
C LEU A 49 1.28 3.15 -5.58
N GLY A 50 2.55 2.78 -5.82
CA GLY A 50 3.15 2.84 -7.16
C GLY A 50 2.92 1.55 -7.95
N GLU A 51 2.94 1.69 -9.28
CA GLU A 51 2.81 0.58 -10.22
C GLU A 51 4.19 0.03 -10.60
N HIS A 52 4.37 -1.29 -10.51
CA HIS A 52 5.56 -1.97 -11.02
C HIS A 52 5.21 -3.30 -11.72
N HIS A 53 5.95 -3.62 -12.77
CA HIS A 53 5.80 -4.84 -13.58
C HIS A 53 7.02 -5.75 -13.46
N HIS A 54 7.38 -6.07 -12.22
CA HIS A 54 8.61 -6.76 -11.85
C HIS A 54 8.32 -7.82 -10.79
N PRO A 55 8.98 -9.00 -10.82
CA PRO A 55 8.66 -10.12 -9.93
C PRO A 55 8.95 -9.81 -8.45
N GLU A 56 9.70 -8.75 -8.15
CA GLU A 56 9.96 -8.29 -6.79
C GLU A 56 8.79 -7.51 -6.17
N PHE A 57 7.77 -7.12 -6.96
CA PHE A 57 6.64 -6.30 -6.54
C PHE A 57 5.30 -6.96 -6.86
N ALA A 58 4.37 -6.93 -5.91
CA ALA A 58 3.06 -7.55 -6.04
C ALA A 58 2.01 -6.63 -6.71
N ILE A 59 2.29 -5.33 -6.88
CA ILE A 59 1.30 -4.32 -7.31
C ILE A 59 1.60 -3.81 -8.71
N SER A 60 0.92 -4.41 -9.70
CA SER A 60 0.93 -3.98 -11.10
C SER A 60 -0.30 -3.17 -11.51
N SER A 61 -1.29 -3.02 -10.63
CA SER A 61 -2.45 -2.13 -10.81
C SER A 61 -2.81 -1.49 -9.48
N PRO A 62 -2.27 -0.30 -9.18
CA PRO A 62 -2.51 0.40 -7.92
C PRO A 62 -4.00 0.59 -7.64
N GLU A 63 -4.80 0.97 -8.63
CA GLU A 63 -6.22 1.26 -8.47
C GLU A 63 -7.02 0.07 -7.93
N THR A 64 -6.64 -1.15 -8.34
CA THR A 64 -7.28 -2.37 -7.86
C THR A 64 -7.03 -2.55 -6.36
N VAL A 65 -5.79 -2.35 -5.90
CA VAL A 65 -5.43 -2.49 -4.48
C VAL A 65 -5.98 -1.33 -3.65
N LEU A 66 -5.85 -0.08 -4.15
CA LEU A 66 -6.41 1.13 -3.52
C LEU A 66 -7.93 1.01 -3.34
N THR A 67 -8.65 0.43 -4.31
CA THR A 67 -10.10 0.16 -4.17
C THR A 67 -10.39 -0.83 -3.04
N GLY A 68 -9.57 -1.87 -2.89
CA GLY A 68 -9.65 -2.79 -1.75
C GLY A 68 -9.43 -2.08 -0.41
N ILE A 69 -8.39 -1.24 -0.32
CA ILE A 69 -8.09 -0.44 0.87
C ILE A 69 -9.27 0.48 1.22
N ALA A 70 -9.86 1.15 0.22
CA ALA A 70 -10.99 2.05 0.42
C ALA A 70 -12.22 1.38 1.07
N THR A 71 -12.35 0.05 0.99
CA THR A 71 -13.43 -0.68 1.69
C THR A 71 -13.15 -0.89 3.19
N ARG A 72 -11.92 -0.63 3.63
CA ARG A 72 -11.41 -0.90 4.98
C ARG A 72 -11.05 0.37 5.76
N THR A 73 -10.95 1.52 5.08
CA THR A 73 -10.53 2.81 5.64
C THR A 73 -11.56 3.91 5.35
N ASN A 74 -11.58 4.99 6.13
CA ASN A 74 -12.61 6.05 6.03
C ASN A 74 -12.07 7.49 5.91
N ARG A 75 -10.79 7.73 6.18
CA ARG A 75 -10.15 9.04 6.29
C ARG A 75 -8.91 9.18 5.41
N ILE A 76 -8.06 8.14 5.37
CA ILE A 76 -6.77 8.20 4.66
C ILE A 76 -6.99 8.44 3.16
N ARG A 77 -6.14 9.28 2.55
CA ARG A 77 -6.19 9.57 1.12
C ARG A 77 -5.39 8.52 0.35
N LEU A 78 -5.91 8.08 -0.78
CA LEU A 78 -5.42 6.91 -1.52
C LEU A 78 -5.08 7.26 -2.99
N PRO A 79 -4.02 8.06 -3.26
CA PRO A 79 -3.56 8.33 -4.62
C PRO A 79 -2.68 7.19 -5.16
N SER A 80 -2.46 7.18 -6.48
CA SER A 80 -1.30 6.47 -7.03
C SER A 80 -0.01 7.23 -6.71
N GLY A 81 1.07 6.46 -6.48
CA GLY A 81 2.43 6.93 -6.22
C GLY A 81 3.31 6.96 -7.47
N VAL A 82 2.83 6.35 -8.56
CA VAL A 82 2.72 6.79 -9.97
C VAL A 82 1.87 5.72 -10.70
N THR A 83 1.41 6.00 -11.92
CA THR A 83 0.85 5.01 -12.87
C THR A 83 1.77 4.97 -14.09
N GLU A 84 2.13 3.80 -14.61
CA GLU A 84 3.09 3.64 -15.74
C GLU A 84 2.56 2.81 -16.92
#